data_AF-A0A259C9Z5-F1
#
_entry.id   AF-A0A259C9Z5-F1
#
_cell.length_a   1.000
_cell.length_b   1.000
_cell.length_c   1.000
_cell.angle_alpha   90.00
_cell.angle_beta   90.00
_cell.angle_gamma   90.00
#
_symmetry.space_group_name_H-M   'P 1'
#
loop_
_entity.id
_entity.type
_entity.pdbx_description
1 polymer ?
#
loop_
_entity_poly.entity_id
_entity_poly.type
_entity_poly.pdbx_seq_one_letter_code
_entity_poly.pdbx_strand_id
1 'polypeptide(L)' 'SFGEGVERVFPLYSPNIDSITVVRRGVVRRAKLYYLRGRTGKSARIAERKVTKA' A
#
# COMPACT_ATOMS: atom_id res chain seq x y z
N SER A 1 -1.77 4.87 14.97
CA SER A 1 -1.46 6.21 14.44
C SER A 1 -2.52 7.17 14.93
N PHE A 2 -2.12 8.32 15.47
CA PHE A 2 -2.97 9.30 16.16
C PHE A 2 -3.85 10.12 15.19
N GLY A 3 -4.47 9.48 14.19
CA GLY A 3 -5.27 10.17 13.16
C GLY A 3 -4.45 10.78 12.01
N GLU A 4 -3.12 10.82 12.11
CA GLU A 4 -2.24 11.34 11.07
C GLU A 4 -1.68 10.24 10.14
N GLY A 5 -1.59 10.56 8.85
CA GLY A 5 -1.01 9.69 7.83
C GLY A 5 0.51 9.79 7.79
N VAL A 6 1.20 8.64 7.74
CA VAL A 6 2.67 8.57 7.69
C VAL A 6 3.12 7.77 6.47
N GLU A 7 4.08 8.30 5.72
CA GLU A 7 4.77 7.59 4.64
C GLU A 7 6.16 7.18 5.10
N ARG A 8 6.60 5.97 4.71
CA ARG A 8 7.94 5.45 5.04
C ARG A 8 8.58 4.86 3.78
N VAL A 9 9.89 5.03 3.66
CA VAL A 9 10.72 4.40 2.63
C VAL A 9 11.61 3.37 3.32
N PHE A 10 11.56 2.13 2.82
CA PHE A 10 12.29 1.00 3.37
C PHE A 10 13.34 0.52 2.36
N PRO A 11 14.64 0.58 2.68
CA PRO A 11 15.68 -0.03 1.84
C PRO A 11 15.60 -1.55 1.89
N LEU A 12 15.65 -2.23 0.74
CA LEU A 12 15.44 -3.68 0.64
C LEU A 12 16.47 -4.53 1.41
N TYR A 13 17.70 -4.04 1.56
CA TYR A 13 18.80 -4.76 2.21
C TYR A 13 19.23 -4.11 3.53
N SER A 14 18.33 -3.36 4.18
CA SER A 14 18.63 -2.75 5.48
C SER A 14 18.70 -3.80 6.58
N PRO A 15 19.72 -3.79 7.46
CA PRO A 15 19.79 -4.70 8.60
C PRO A 15 18.71 -4.42 9.66
N ASN A 16 18.06 -3.24 9.59
CA ASN A 16 17.00 -2.86 10.52
C ASN A 16 15.62 -3.45 10.15
N ILE A 17 15.52 -4.20 9.05
CA ILE A 17 14.28 -4.82 8.58
C ILE A 17 14.44 -6.33 8.63
N ASP A 18 13.57 -6.99 9.41
CA ASP A 18 13.56 -8.45 9.52
C ASP A 18 12.97 -9.13 8.27
N SER A 19 11.73 -8.79 7.90
CA SER A 19 11.04 -9.42 6.77
C SER A 19 9.97 -8.52 6.14
N ILE A 20 9.64 -8.78 4.86
CA ILE A 20 8.58 -8.10 4.12
C ILE A 20 7.56 -9.14 3.65
N THR A 21 6.37 -9.12 4.28
CA THR A 21 5.28 -10.05 3.96
C THR A 21 4.14 -9.34 3.25
N VAL A 22 3.65 -9.92 2.15
CA VAL A 22 2.48 -9.39 1.42
C VAL A 22 1.21 -9.77 2.16
N VAL A 23 0.57 -8.78 2.80
CA VAL A 23 -0.69 -9.00 3.53
C VAL A 23 -1.89 -9.11 2.57
N ARG A 24 -1.94 -8.26 1.55
CA ARG A 24 -3.03 -8.23 0.55
C ARG A 24 -2.55 -7.64 -0.77
N ARG A 25 -3.17 -8.04 -1.88
CA ARG A 25 -2.87 -7.48 -3.22
C ARG A 25 -4.00 -6.58 -3.67
N GLY A 26 -3.72 -5.30 -3.92
CA GLY A 26 -4.70 -4.34 -4.43
C GLY A 26 -4.68 -4.23 -5.95
N VAL A 27 -5.81 -3.83 -6.56
CA VAL A 27 -5.89 -3.50 -7.99
C VAL A 27 -5.58 -2.02 -8.18
N VAL A 28 -4.50 -1.71 -8.88
CA VAL A 28 -4.07 -0.35 -9.21
C VAL A 28 -3.70 -0.24 -10.68
N ARG A 29 -3.88 0.96 -11.27
CA ARG A 29 -3.59 1.24 -12.68
C ARG A 29 -2.25 1.93 -12.90
N ARG A 30 -1.68 2.54 -11.85
CA ARG A 30 -0.44 3.32 -11.89
C ARG A 30 0.59 2.67 -10.97
N ALA A 31 1.86 2.67 -11.36
CA ALA A 31 2.96 2.18 -10.53
C ALA A 31 3.22 3.10 -9.32
N LYS A 32 3.11 4.43 -9.52
CA LYS A 32 3.25 5.44 -8.46
C LYS A 32 1.87 5.86 -7.95
N LEU A 33 1.65 5.74 -6.65
CA LEU A 33 0.34 5.96 -5.99
C LEU A 33 0.23 7.33 -5.30
N TYR A 34 0.97 8.35 -5.74
CA TYR A 34 0.96 9.69 -5.12
C TYR A 34 -0.43 10.35 -5.05
N TYR A 35 -1.33 9.99 -5.97
CA TYR A 35 -2.70 10.49 -5.96
C TYR A 35 -3.48 10.11 -4.69
N LEU A 36 -3.02 9.11 -3.91
CA LEU A 36 -3.63 8.74 -2.64
C LEU A 36 -3.39 9.80 -1.55
N ARG A 37 -2.33 10.61 -1.65
CA ARG A 37 -2.02 11.69 -0.68
C ARG A 37 -3.14 12.73 -0.57
N GLY A 38 -3.83 12.98 -1.68
CA GLY A 38 -4.96 13.91 -1.74
C GLY A 38 -6.33 13.25 -1.53
N ARG A 39 -6.39 11.95 -1.23
CA ARG A 39 -7.66 11.22 -1.05
C ARG A 39 -7.85 10.83 0.41
N THR A 40 -9.08 10.94 0.87
CA THR A 40 -9.47 10.59 2.24
C THR A 40 -10.69 9.66 2.26
N GLY A 41 -10.90 8.98 3.39
CA GLY A 41 -12.06 8.14 3.63
C GLY A 41 -12.20 6.99 2.62
N LYS A 42 -13.43 6.78 2.13
CA LYS A 42 -13.75 5.68 1.19
C LYS A 42 -13.00 5.79 -0.14
N SER A 43 -12.70 7.01 -0.59
CA SER A 43 -12.04 7.26 -1.89
C SER A 43 -10.56 6.84 -1.94
N ALA A 44 -9.91 6.76 -0.77
CA ALA A 44 -8.53 6.33 -0.63
C ALA A 44 -8.38 4.79 -0.54
N ARG A 45 -9.49 4.05 -0.36
CA ARG A 45 -9.45 2.58 -0.27
C ARG A 45 -9.23 1.98 -1.66
N ILE A 46 -8.20 1.14 -1.77
CA ILE A 46 -7.94 0.33 -2.97
C ILE A 46 -8.68 -0.99 -2.86
N ALA A 47 -9.38 -1.37 -3.92
CA ALA A 47 -10.06 -2.66 -4.00
C ALA A 47 -9.05 -3.81 -4.05
N GLU A 48 -9.36 -4.90 -3.36
CA GLU A 48 -8.53 -6.10 -3.37
C GLU A 48 -8.63 -6.84 -4.71
N ARG A 49 -7.49 -7.40 -5.15
CA ARG A 49 -7.40 -8.19 -6.37
C ARG A 49 -8.02 -9.56 -6.11
N LYS A 50 -9.24 -9.76 -6.60
CA LYS A 50 -9.87 -11.07 -6.66
C LYS A 50 -9.10 -11.94 -7.64
N VAL A 51 -8.48 -13.00 -7.15
CA VAL A 51 -7.90 -14.03 -8.01
C VAL A 51 -9.04 -14.97 -8.37
N THR A 52 -9.78 -14.66 -9.43
CA THR A 52 -10.71 -15.62 -10.01
C THR A 52 -9.85 -16.69 -10.68
N LYS A 53 -9.75 -17.88 -10.07
CA LYS A 53 -9.23 -19.06 -10.76
C LYS A 53 -10.20 -19.32 -11.93
N ALA A 54 -9.66 -19.31 -13.14
CA ALA A 54 -10.35 -19.86 -14.30
C ALA A 54 -10.50 -21.38 -14.15
#